data_AF-A0A958D257-F1
#
_entry.id   AF-A0A958D257-F1
#
_cell.length_a   1.000
_cell.length_b   1.000
_cell.length_c   1.000
_cell.angle_alpha   90.00
_cell.angle_beta   90.00
_cell.angle_gamma   90.00
#
_symmetry.space_group_name_H-M   'P 1'
#
loop_
_entity.id
_entity.type
_entity.pdbx_description
1 polymer ?
#
loop_
_entity_poly.entity_id
_entity_poly.type
_entity_poly.pdbx_seq_one_letter_code
_entity_poly.pdbx_strand_id
1 'polypeptide(L)'
;MAFDIDRFLRDAPLLTAPTKKVRVPELKHWFPEGEEPDWEVRGLTGDEIARANDVNSRIEVLRDAMEVIASAVRSNRGEALKEIMGLSDVPNDLARHFDHLMYGSVNPQISREAAVWIFKLYPVQAKSLIMEIMFLTNNGPDLGKLQDSTVTPT
;
A
#
# COMPACT_ATOMS: atom_id res chain seq x y z
N MET A 1 -4.21 16.02 32.30
CA MET A 1 -3.34 14.82 32.38
C MET A 1 -2.30 14.92 31.28
N ALA A 2 -1.03 14.62 31.59
CA ALA A 2 0.04 14.59 30.60
C ALA A 2 0.09 13.24 29.89
N PHE A 3 0.69 13.21 28.71
CA PHE A 3 0.98 11.96 27.98
C PHE A 3 2.04 11.15 28.74
N ASP A 4 1.77 9.87 29.01
CA ASP A 4 2.71 8.96 29.69
C ASP A 4 3.72 8.40 28.69
N ILE A 5 4.87 9.08 28.59
CA ILE A 5 5.92 8.74 27.61
C ILE A 5 6.59 7.40 27.94
N ASP A 6 6.78 7.07 29.21
CA ASP A 6 7.46 5.85 29.63
C ASP A 6 6.60 4.62 29.31
N ARG A 7 5.29 4.75 29.55
CA ARG A 7 4.31 3.75 29.11
C ARG A 7 4.30 3.59 27.60
N PHE A 8 4.24 4.70 26.86
CA PHE A 8 4.22 4.65 25.41
C PHE A 8 5.45 3.92 24.86
N LEU A 9 6.65 4.27 25.32
CA LEU A 9 7.90 3.67 24.83
C LEU A 9 8.01 2.17 25.15
N ARG A 10 7.39 1.72 26.25
CA ARG A 10 7.31 0.31 26.61
C ARG A 10 6.33 -0.47 25.72
N ASP A 11 5.17 0.11 25.44
CA ASP A 11 4.05 -0.61 24.81
C ASP A 11 4.06 -0.46 23.27
N ALA A 12 4.56 0.66 22.72
CA ALA A 12 4.55 0.96 21.28
C ALA A 12 5.26 -0.07 20.38
N PRO A 13 6.39 -0.70 20.76
CA PRO A 13 7.03 -1.72 19.92
C PRO A 13 6.20 -2.99 19.72
N LEU A 14 5.16 -3.20 20.53
CA LEU A 14 4.24 -4.34 20.42
C LEU A 14 3.07 -4.07 19.46
N LEU A 15 2.93 -2.83 19.01
CA LEU A 15 1.83 -2.40 18.16
C LEU A 15 2.10 -2.69 16.70
N THR A 16 1.07 -3.12 15.99
CA THR A 16 1.10 -3.36 14.54
C THR A 16 0.12 -2.46 13.82
N ALA A 17 0.39 -2.19 12.54
CA ALA A 17 -0.58 -1.52 11.69
C ALA A 17 -1.86 -2.37 11.60
N PRO A 18 -3.05 -1.76 11.69
CA PRO A 18 -4.30 -2.50 11.58
C PRO A 18 -4.44 -3.07 10.16
N THR A 19 -5.04 -4.25 10.05
CA THR A 19 -5.33 -4.90 8.77
C THR A 19 -6.82 -5.03 8.53
N LYS A 20 -7.22 -5.16 7.26
CA LYS A 20 -8.61 -5.41 6.87
C LYS A 20 -8.67 -6.20 5.57
N LYS A 21 -9.64 -7.13 5.51
CA LYS A 21 -10.04 -7.79 4.27
C LYS A 21 -11.07 -6.95 3.52
N VAL A 22 -10.77 -6.65 2.26
CA VAL A 22 -11.60 -5.87 1.35
C VAL A 22 -12.10 -6.80 0.24
N ARG A 23 -13.41 -6.89 0.09
CA ARG A 23 -14.04 -7.71 -0.96
C ARG A 23 -13.82 -7.08 -2.33
N VAL A 24 -13.25 -7.83 -3.27
CA VAL A 24 -12.91 -7.40 -4.64
C VAL A 24 -13.45 -8.38 -5.69
N PRO A 25 -14.79 -8.49 -5.83
CA PRO A 25 -15.40 -9.53 -6.67
C PRO A 25 -15.04 -9.40 -8.15
N GLU A 26 -14.67 -8.21 -8.62
CA GLU A 26 -14.25 -7.99 -10.00
C GLU A 26 -12.88 -8.62 -10.32
N LEU A 27 -12.09 -8.94 -9.29
CA LEU A 27 -10.81 -9.64 -9.42
C LEU A 27 -10.94 -11.15 -9.25
N LYS A 28 -12.16 -11.70 -9.03
CA LYS A 28 -12.40 -13.12 -8.73
C LYS A 28 -11.72 -14.10 -9.68
N HIS A 29 -11.59 -13.75 -10.96
CA HIS A 29 -10.92 -14.60 -11.95
C HIS A 29 -9.47 -14.94 -11.59
N TRP A 30 -8.80 -14.09 -10.81
CA TRP A 30 -7.40 -14.25 -10.40
C TRP A 30 -7.24 -14.95 -9.05
N PHE A 31 -8.35 -15.27 -8.37
CA PHE A 31 -8.35 -16.03 -7.12
C PHE A 31 -8.51 -17.53 -7.40
N PRO A 32 -8.01 -18.41 -6.51
CA PRO A 32 -8.24 -19.84 -6.62
C PRO A 32 -9.73 -20.20 -6.69
N GLU A 33 -10.05 -21.29 -7.38
CA GLU A 33 -11.44 -21.74 -7.51
C GLU A 33 -12.05 -22.05 -6.14
N GLY A 34 -13.23 -21.50 -5.88
CA GLY A 34 -13.95 -21.68 -4.61
C GLY A 34 -13.52 -20.74 -3.48
N GLU A 35 -12.49 -19.92 -3.67
CA GLU A 35 -12.10 -18.91 -2.68
C GLU A 35 -12.90 -17.61 -2.81
N GLU A 36 -13.12 -16.97 -1.67
CA GLU A 36 -13.70 -15.64 -1.62
C GLU A 36 -12.67 -14.61 -2.10
N PRO A 37 -13.03 -13.68 -3.01
CA PRO A 37 -12.11 -12.70 -3.57
C PRO A 37 -11.90 -11.56 -2.58
N ASP A 38 -11.27 -11.88 -1.44
CA ASP A 38 -10.92 -10.94 -0.38
C ASP A 38 -9.45 -10.58 -0.47
N TRP A 39 -9.19 -9.28 -0.53
CA TRP A 39 -7.85 -8.70 -0.55
C TRP A 39 -7.52 -8.14 0.83
N GLU A 40 -6.46 -8.62 1.46
CA GLU A 40 -6.02 -8.10 2.75
C GLU A 40 -5.06 -6.92 2.58
N VAL A 41 -5.36 -5.82 3.26
CA VAL A 41 -4.56 -4.60 3.29
C VAL A 41 -4.25 -4.19 4.72
N ARG A 42 -3.25 -3.31 4.90
CA ARG A 42 -2.88 -2.70 6.17
C ARG A 42 -2.65 -1.19 6.08
N GLY A 43 -2.64 -0.55 7.24
CA GLY A 43 -2.11 0.81 7.36
C GLY A 43 -0.62 0.91 7.01
N LEU A 44 -0.19 2.07 6.53
CA LEU A 44 1.20 2.39 6.21
C LEU A 44 1.93 2.95 7.43
N THR A 45 3.23 2.70 7.48
CA THR A 45 4.14 3.37 8.41
C THR A 45 4.51 4.77 7.90
N GLY A 46 4.98 5.64 8.80
CA GLY A 46 5.42 6.99 8.40
C GLY A 46 6.59 6.96 7.39
N ASP A 47 7.47 5.98 7.50
CA ASP A 47 8.59 5.74 6.59
C ASP A 47 8.12 5.30 5.20
N GLU A 48 7.10 4.44 5.12
CA GLU A 48 6.45 4.07 3.85
C GLU A 48 5.73 5.25 3.21
N ILE A 49 5.05 6.10 4.00
CA ILE A 49 4.44 7.34 3.50
C ILE A 49 5.53 8.30 2.98
N ALA A 50 6.65 8.43 3.69
CA ALA A 50 7.74 9.31 3.30
C ALA A 50 8.40 8.85 1.99
N ARG A 51 8.75 7.56 1.88
CA ARG A 51 9.17 6.95 0.61
C ARG A 51 8.10 7.12 -0.46
N ALA A 52 6.84 6.97 -0.05
CA ALA A 52 5.72 7.20 -0.92
C ALA A 52 5.39 8.70 -1.18
N ASN A 53 6.24 9.63 -0.80
CA ASN A 53 6.14 11.03 -1.21
C ASN A 53 7.45 11.54 -1.82
N ASP A 54 8.55 10.81 -1.65
CA ASP A 54 9.85 11.15 -2.23
C ASP A 54 9.88 10.89 -3.74
N VAL A 55 9.72 11.97 -4.50
CA VAL A 55 9.70 11.97 -5.96
C VAL A 55 11.04 11.53 -6.56
N ASN A 56 12.17 11.79 -5.90
CA ASN A 56 13.49 11.53 -6.48
C ASN A 56 13.86 10.04 -6.41
N SER A 57 13.70 9.39 -5.25
CA SER A 57 13.92 7.94 -5.14
C SER A 57 12.91 7.13 -5.96
N ARG A 58 11.72 7.68 -6.18
CA ARG A 58 10.70 7.06 -7.03
C ARG A 58 11.09 6.93 -8.48
N ILE A 59 11.66 7.96 -9.08
CA ILE A 59 12.02 7.95 -10.50
C ILE A 59 13.06 6.85 -10.78
N GLU A 60 14.02 6.67 -9.88
CA GLU A 60 15.04 5.63 -9.99
C GLU A 60 14.45 4.23 -9.81
N VAL A 61 13.62 4.00 -8.77
CA VAL A 61 13.02 2.68 -8.54
C VAL A 61 11.91 2.37 -9.55
N LEU A 62 11.25 3.37 -10.13
CA LEU A 62 10.35 3.16 -11.27
C LEU A 62 11.14 2.61 -12.45
N ARG A 63 12.33 3.15 -12.71
CA ARG A 63 13.22 2.71 -13.78
C ARG A 63 13.58 1.24 -13.64
N ASP A 64 13.90 0.76 -12.44
CA ASP A 64 14.24 -0.65 -12.20
C ASP A 64 13.03 -1.57 -12.41
N ALA A 65 11.84 -1.17 -11.94
CA ALA A 65 10.61 -1.91 -12.24
C ALA A 65 10.26 -1.88 -13.74
N MET A 66 10.57 -0.79 -14.44
CA MET A 66 10.42 -0.68 -15.88
C MET A 66 11.35 -1.65 -16.63
N GLU A 67 12.54 -1.95 -16.12
CA GLU A 67 13.44 -2.96 -16.72
C GLU A 67 12.84 -4.36 -16.70
N VAL A 68 12.14 -4.75 -15.62
CA VAL A 68 11.46 -6.05 -15.51
C VAL A 68 10.31 -6.14 -16.51
N ILE A 69 9.46 -5.10 -16.57
CA ILE A 69 8.31 -5.06 -17.49
C ILE A 69 8.76 -5.00 -18.96
N ALA A 70 9.78 -4.21 -19.28
CA ALA A 70 10.37 -4.11 -20.62
C ALA A 70 11.12 -5.39 -21.04
N SER A 71 11.41 -6.30 -20.12
CA SER A 71 11.90 -7.65 -20.49
C SER A 71 10.74 -8.58 -20.91
N ALA A 72 9.54 -8.34 -20.40
CA ALA A 72 8.32 -9.09 -20.73
C ALA A 72 7.61 -8.58 -22.00
N VAL A 73 7.73 -7.27 -22.30
CA VAL A 73 7.24 -6.61 -23.51
C VAL A 73 8.45 -6.28 -24.38
N ARG A 74 8.54 -6.69 -25.65
CA ARG A 74 9.72 -6.45 -26.52
C ARG A 74 9.94 -4.96 -26.88
N SER A 75 10.13 -4.07 -25.91
CA SER A 75 10.29 -2.62 -26.10
C SER A 75 11.35 -2.00 -25.15
N ASN A 76 11.66 -0.72 -25.37
CA ASN A 76 12.77 0.00 -24.71
C ASN A 76 12.47 0.33 -23.23
N ARG A 77 13.54 0.31 -22.40
CA ARG A 77 13.54 0.22 -20.93
C ARG A 77 12.82 1.33 -20.16
N GLY A 78 12.72 2.55 -20.70
CA GLY A 78 12.07 3.68 -20.00
C GLY A 78 10.64 3.97 -20.48
N GLU A 79 10.22 3.39 -21.60
CA GLU A 79 8.96 3.70 -22.27
C GLU A 79 7.87 2.67 -21.99
N ALA A 80 8.21 1.47 -21.52
CA ALA A 80 7.26 0.38 -21.36
C ALA A 80 6.08 0.73 -20.44
N LEU A 81 6.30 1.37 -19.29
CA LEU A 81 5.19 1.78 -18.41
C LEU A 81 4.34 2.91 -19.02
N LYS A 82 5.01 3.85 -19.70
CA LYS A 82 4.38 4.96 -20.42
C LYS A 82 3.49 4.44 -21.56
N GLU A 83 4.01 3.50 -22.34
CA GLU A 83 3.31 2.79 -23.41
C GLU A 83 2.16 1.95 -22.86
N ILE A 84 2.38 1.21 -21.77
CA ILE A 84 1.35 0.40 -21.10
C ILE A 84 0.20 1.30 -20.63
N MET A 85 0.50 2.44 -20.02
CA MET A 85 -0.51 3.36 -19.52
C MET A 85 -1.04 4.33 -20.58
N GLY A 86 -0.43 4.40 -21.77
CA GLY A 86 -0.73 5.38 -22.81
C GLY A 86 -0.37 6.83 -22.42
N LEU A 87 0.62 7.03 -21.55
CA LEU A 87 1.00 8.31 -20.97
C LEU A 87 2.37 8.79 -21.48
N SER A 88 2.49 10.08 -21.80
CA SER A 88 3.78 10.70 -22.16
C SER A 88 4.71 10.88 -20.95
N ASP A 89 4.13 11.06 -19.77
CA ASP A 89 4.82 11.03 -18.48
C ASP A 89 3.93 10.45 -17.40
N VAL A 90 4.51 9.74 -16.42
CA VAL A 90 3.73 9.17 -15.31
C VAL A 90 3.49 10.27 -14.28
N PRO A 91 2.23 10.68 -14.01
CA PRO A 91 1.98 11.69 -13.00
C PRO A 91 2.48 11.26 -11.62
N ASN A 92 3.08 12.18 -10.87
CA ASN A 92 3.59 11.90 -9.51
C ASN A 92 2.55 11.26 -8.60
N ASP A 93 1.30 11.71 -8.71
CA ASP A 93 0.19 11.13 -7.96
C ASP A 93 -0.09 9.68 -8.35
N LEU A 94 0.04 9.32 -9.63
CA LEU A 94 -0.17 7.95 -10.08
C LEU A 94 0.94 7.02 -9.57
N ALA A 95 2.20 7.44 -9.68
CA ALA A 95 3.33 6.72 -9.08
C ALA A 95 3.12 6.53 -7.57
N ARG A 96 2.57 7.55 -6.91
CA ARG A 96 2.22 7.47 -5.49
C ARG A 96 1.20 6.41 -5.14
N HIS A 97 0.17 6.29 -5.96
CA HIS A 97 -0.84 5.27 -5.76
C HIS A 97 -0.26 3.85 -5.91
N PHE A 98 0.70 3.64 -6.83
CA PHE A 98 1.35 2.33 -6.95
C PHE A 98 2.07 1.94 -5.66
N ASP A 99 2.79 2.88 -5.06
CA ASP A 99 3.51 2.64 -3.81
C ASP A 99 2.58 2.39 -2.63
N HIS A 100 1.51 3.19 -2.50
CA HIS A 100 0.52 2.97 -1.44
C HIS A 100 -0.09 1.57 -1.55
N LEU A 101 -0.47 1.15 -2.75
CA LEU A 101 -1.03 -0.18 -2.95
C LEU A 101 0.01 -1.27 -2.67
N MET A 102 1.24 -1.12 -3.16
CA MET A 102 2.31 -2.11 -2.95
C MET A 102 2.70 -2.27 -1.47
N TYR A 103 2.88 -1.17 -0.74
CA TYR A 103 3.24 -1.20 0.67
C TYR A 103 2.07 -1.66 1.55
N GLY A 104 0.85 -1.22 1.24
CA GLY A 104 -0.33 -1.51 2.04
C GLY A 104 -0.99 -2.86 1.71
N SER A 105 -0.63 -3.51 0.61
CA SER A 105 -1.06 -4.89 0.34
C SER A 105 -0.45 -5.84 1.35
N VAL A 106 -1.19 -6.85 1.80
CA VAL A 106 -0.69 -7.92 2.68
C VAL A 106 -0.92 -9.28 2.04
N ASN A 107 -2.14 -9.53 1.57
CA ASN A 107 -2.48 -10.76 0.87
C ASN A 107 -3.44 -10.47 -0.30
N PRO A 108 -2.99 -10.60 -1.56
CA PRO A 108 -1.63 -10.97 -1.95
C PRO A 108 -0.62 -9.86 -1.62
N GLN A 109 0.62 -10.21 -1.29
CA GLN A 109 1.73 -9.25 -1.35
C GLN A 109 2.09 -9.02 -2.83
N ILE A 110 2.08 -7.78 -3.29
CA ILE A 110 2.28 -7.46 -4.71
C ILE A 110 3.56 -6.68 -4.95
N SER A 111 4.08 -6.77 -6.18
CA SER A 111 5.13 -5.91 -6.69
C SER A 111 4.55 -4.61 -7.27
N ARG A 112 5.40 -3.61 -7.53
CA ARG A 112 5.00 -2.39 -8.24
C ARG A 112 4.49 -2.68 -9.65
N GLU A 113 5.05 -3.67 -10.33
CA GLU A 113 4.57 -4.13 -11.64
C GLU A 113 3.12 -4.63 -11.56
N ALA A 114 2.80 -5.46 -10.57
CA ALA A 114 1.43 -5.90 -10.37
C ALA A 114 0.50 -4.71 -10.07
N ALA A 115 0.95 -3.75 -9.24
CA ALA A 115 0.19 -2.53 -8.97
C ALA A 115 -0.13 -1.74 -10.26
N VAL A 116 0.84 -1.60 -11.17
CA VAL A 116 0.63 -0.98 -12.48
C VAL A 116 -0.47 -1.68 -13.26
N TRP A 117 -0.41 -3.00 -13.38
CA TRP A 117 -1.40 -3.77 -14.14
C TRP A 117 -2.78 -3.70 -13.51
N ILE A 118 -2.87 -3.75 -12.19
CA ILE A 118 -4.12 -3.58 -11.46
C ILE A 118 -4.68 -2.18 -11.70
N PHE A 119 -3.87 -1.13 -11.68
CA PHE A 119 -4.32 0.21 -12.00
C PHE A 119 -4.77 0.39 -13.46
N LYS A 120 -4.10 -0.27 -14.39
CA LYS A 120 -4.46 -0.23 -15.80
C LYS A 120 -5.79 -0.93 -16.08
N LEU A 121 -6.00 -2.10 -15.48
CA LEU A 121 -7.13 -2.98 -15.82
C LEU A 121 -8.32 -2.84 -14.85
N TYR A 122 -8.04 -2.52 -13.58
CA TYR A 122 -9.01 -2.45 -12.48
C TYR A 122 -8.81 -1.16 -11.64
N PRO A 123 -8.82 0.03 -12.26
CA PRO A 123 -8.50 1.29 -11.58
C PRO A 123 -9.42 1.60 -10.40
N VAL A 124 -10.70 1.22 -10.48
CA VAL A 124 -11.68 1.45 -9.40
C VAL A 124 -11.35 0.61 -8.17
N GLN A 125 -11.04 -0.68 -8.37
CA GLN A 125 -10.65 -1.59 -7.28
C GLN A 125 -9.32 -1.14 -6.67
N ALA A 126 -8.35 -0.77 -7.50
CA ALA A 126 -7.06 -0.24 -7.04
C ALA A 126 -7.24 0.98 -6.13
N LYS A 127 -8.13 1.91 -6.50
CA LYS A 127 -8.46 3.09 -5.69
C LYS A 127 -9.19 2.74 -4.40
N SER A 128 -10.12 1.80 -4.44
CA SER A 128 -10.84 1.31 -3.25
C SER A 128 -9.87 0.75 -2.20
N LEU A 129 -8.94 -0.10 -2.64
CA LEU A 129 -7.90 -0.66 -1.77
C LEU A 129 -7.02 0.42 -1.14
N ILE A 130 -6.60 1.42 -1.93
CA ILE A 130 -5.82 2.55 -1.40
C ILE A 130 -6.62 3.38 -0.40
N MET A 131 -7.89 3.64 -0.67
CA MET A 131 -8.75 4.38 0.26
C MET A 131 -8.81 3.66 1.61
N GLU A 132 -8.94 2.33 1.59
CA GLU A 132 -8.92 1.55 2.82
C GLU A 132 -7.55 1.58 3.52
N ILE A 133 -6.45 1.43 2.76
CA ILE A 133 -5.07 1.55 3.29
C ILE A 133 -4.89 2.90 4.00
N MET A 134 -5.34 4.00 3.37
CA MET A 134 -5.23 5.33 3.96
C MET A 134 -6.17 5.53 5.15
N PHE A 135 -7.35 4.93 5.12
CA PHE A 135 -8.28 4.93 6.26
C PHE A 135 -7.66 4.24 7.47
N LEU A 136 -7.10 3.04 7.28
CA LEU A 136 -6.37 2.29 8.31
C LEU A 136 -5.17 3.07 8.85
N THR A 137 -4.41 3.72 7.96
CA THR A 137 -3.27 4.56 8.34
C THR A 137 -3.68 5.71 9.25
N ASN A 138 -4.81 6.36 8.95
CA ASN A 138 -5.32 7.49 9.72
C ASN A 138 -5.89 7.09 11.09
N ASN A 139 -6.30 5.83 11.27
CA ASN A 139 -6.85 5.34 12.54
C ASN A 139 -5.77 4.96 13.57
N GLY A 140 -4.50 4.96 13.18
CA GLY A 140 -3.40 4.55 14.05
C GLY A 140 -3.31 3.03 14.23
N PRO A 141 -2.35 2.55 15.04
CA PRO A 141 -2.14 1.12 15.27
C PRO A 141 -3.30 0.47 16.03
N ASP A 142 -3.49 -0.83 15.84
CA ASP A 142 -4.38 -1.62 16.69
C ASP A 142 -3.75 -1.78 18.08
N LEU A 143 -4.42 -1.26 19.12
CA LEU A 143 -3.96 -1.35 20.52
C LEU A 143 -4.18 -2.74 21.14
N GLY A 144 -4.95 -3.61 20.49
CA GLY A 144 -5.21 -4.97 20.94
C GLY A 144 -5.71 -5.03 22.39
N LYS A 145 -4.92 -5.65 23.28
CA LYS A 145 -5.23 -5.82 24.71
C LYS A 145 -4.52 -4.82 25.63
N LEU A 146 -3.88 -3.77 25.10
CA LEU A 146 -3.23 -2.78 25.95
C LEU A 146 -4.28 -2.15 26.89
N GLN A 147 -3.97 -2.11 28.18
CA GLN A 147 -4.87 -1.51 29.17
C GLN A 147 -4.99 0.00 28.93
N ASP A 148 -6.10 0.61 29.33
CA ASP A 148 -6.19 2.07 29.35
C ASP A 148 -5.27 2.67 30.41
N SER A 149 -4.95 3.95 30.30
CA SER A 149 -4.26 4.67 31.38
C SER A 149 -5.27 4.95 32.48
N THR A 150 -5.27 4.11 33.51
CA THR A 150 -6.07 4.38 34.70
C THR A 150 -5.62 5.68 35.34
N VAL A 151 -6.60 6.48 35.74
CA VAL A 151 -6.41 7.74 36.47
C VAL A 151 -5.69 7.40 37.78
N THR A 152 -4.52 7.99 38.02
CA THR A 152 -3.89 7.94 39.34
C THR A 152 -4.82 8.65 40.32
N PRO A 153 -5.36 7.99 41.36
CA PRO A 153 -6.16 8.67 42.36
C PRO A 153 -5.29 9.71 43.07
N THR A 154 -5.72 10.97 43.05
CA THR A 154 -5.15 12.08 43.85
C THR A 154 -5.44 11.91 45.33
#